data_AF-A0A2E8YTR4-F1
#
_entry.id   AF-A0A2E8YTR4-F1
#
_cell.length_a   1.000
_cell.length_b   1.000
_cell.length_c   1.000
_cell.angle_alpha   90.00
_cell.angle_beta   90.00
_cell.angle_gamma   90.00
#
_symmetry.space_group_name_H-M   'P 1'
#
loop_
_entity.id
_entity.type
_entity.pdbx_description
1 polymer ?
#
loop_
_entity_poly.entity_id
_entity_poly.type
_entity_poly.pdbx_seq_one_letter_code
_entity_poly.pdbx_strand_id
1 'polypeptide(L)'
;MGPGLDGGAAAGARRPRRLPPRRPGSGEVLGGEALGGTDTARTLRTVGGERVDTAGPYAETVEHLGGFYVVDLPSVADGIELARLLPDHYTVEVRPIVGVEGYEAPS
;
A
#
# COMPACT_ATOMS: atom_id res chain seq x y z
N MET A 1 28.92 -3.26 22.90
CA MET A 1 29.28 -3.81 21.58
C MET A 1 28.00 -4.25 20.90
N GLY A 2 27.53 -3.41 19.99
CA GLY A 2 26.31 -3.52 19.19
C GLY A 2 25.97 -2.13 18.65
N PRO A 3 25.32 -1.96 17.49
CA PRO A 3 24.79 -2.98 16.58
C PRO A 3 25.42 -2.94 15.17
N GLY A 4 25.49 -4.09 14.50
CA GLY A 4 25.58 -4.16 13.04
C GLY A 4 24.16 -4.20 12.49
N LEU A 5 23.72 -3.11 11.87
CA LEU A 5 22.52 -3.09 11.04
C LEU A 5 23.01 -3.13 9.59
N ASP A 6 23.17 -4.34 9.07
CA ASP A 6 23.40 -4.54 7.64
C ASP A 6 22.08 -4.22 6.94
N GLY A 7 21.98 -2.96 6.49
CA GLY A 7 20.87 -2.46 5.70
C GLY A 7 20.75 -3.22 4.40
N GLY A 8 19.88 -4.22 4.39
CA GLY A 8 19.39 -4.86 3.17
C GLY A 8 18.76 -3.80 2.27
N ALA A 9 19.36 -3.59 1.10
CA ALA A 9 18.97 -2.60 0.12
C ALA A 9 17.47 -2.73 -0.22
N ALA A 10 16.73 -1.62 -0.04
CA ALA A 10 15.40 -1.47 -0.60
C ALA A 10 15.47 -1.78 -2.11
N ALA A 11 14.77 -2.83 -2.54
CA ALA A 11 14.62 -3.17 -3.95
C ALA A 11 14.15 -1.93 -4.71
N GLY A 12 14.89 -1.57 -5.76
CA GLY A 12 14.83 -0.27 -6.41
C GLY A 12 13.40 0.19 -6.72
N ALA A 13 13.01 1.32 -6.12
CA ALA A 13 11.77 2.01 -6.42
C ALA A 13 11.69 2.27 -7.94
N ARG A 14 10.78 1.59 -8.61
CA ARG A 14 10.48 1.88 -10.02
C ARG A 14 9.81 3.25 -10.05
N ARG A 15 10.34 4.17 -10.87
CA ARG A 15 9.73 5.49 -11.03
C ARG A 15 8.29 5.32 -11.53
N PRO A 16 7.30 5.98 -10.93
CA PRO A 16 5.93 5.94 -11.43
C PRO A 16 5.91 6.49 -12.86
N ARG A 17 5.31 5.74 -13.79
CA ARG A 17 5.10 6.20 -15.16
C ARG A 17 4.11 7.37 -15.13
N ARG A 18 4.48 8.50 -15.72
CA ARG A 18 3.56 9.64 -15.89
C ARG A 18 2.48 9.26 -16.90
N LEU A 19 1.23 9.11 -16.44
CA LEU A 19 0.09 8.76 -17.27
C LEU A 19 -0.56 10.03 -17.87
N PRO A 20 -1.08 9.99 -19.11
CA PRO A 20 -1.94 11.07 -19.66
C PRO A 20 -3.19 11.35 -18.79
N PRO A 21 -3.91 12.47 -19.02
CA PRO A 21 -5.11 12.80 -18.27
C PRO A 21 -6.17 11.69 -18.34
N ARG A 22 -6.73 11.36 -17.17
CA ARG A 22 -7.53 10.15 -16.93
C ARG A 22 -9.02 10.41 -17.17
N ARG A 23 -9.71 9.40 -17.70
CA ARG A 23 -11.18 9.32 -17.66
C ARG A 23 -11.58 8.41 -16.49
N PRO A 24 -12.42 8.87 -15.55
CA PRO A 24 -12.87 8.02 -14.44
C PRO A 24 -13.51 6.72 -14.94
N GLY A 25 -13.20 5.61 -14.27
CA GLY A 25 -13.69 4.28 -14.63
C GLY A 25 -13.09 3.71 -15.92
N SER A 26 -11.87 4.13 -16.30
CA SER A 26 -11.18 3.66 -17.51
C SER A 26 -10.81 2.18 -17.49
N GLY A 27 -10.84 1.52 -16.34
CA GLY A 27 -10.34 0.15 -16.18
C GLY A 27 -8.83 0.07 -16.00
N GLU A 28 -8.17 1.20 -15.73
CA GLU A 28 -6.71 1.27 -15.68
C GLU A 28 -6.15 0.92 -14.29
N VAL A 29 -5.01 0.24 -14.28
CA VAL A 29 -4.17 0.12 -13.08
C VAL A 29 -3.37 1.40 -12.93
N LEU A 30 -3.64 2.15 -11.85
CA LEU A 30 -3.02 3.43 -11.55
C LEU A 30 -1.68 3.29 -10.82
N GLY A 31 -1.49 2.16 -10.13
CA GLY A 31 -0.28 1.84 -9.38
C GLY A 31 -0.47 0.57 -8.55
N GLY A 32 0.58 0.18 -7.85
CA GLY A 32 0.57 -0.98 -6.97
C GLY A 32 1.99 -1.44 -6.71
N GLU A 33 2.23 -2.01 -5.54
CA GLU A 33 3.55 -2.48 -5.12
C GLU A 33 3.41 -3.70 -4.21
N ALA A 34 4.40 -4.58 -4.26
CA ALA A 34 4.60 -5.59 -3.23
C ALA A 34 5.24 -4.94 -2.01
N LEU A 35 4.80 -5.33 -0.82
CA LEU A 35 5.35 -4.86 0.45
C LEU A 35 6.37 -5.87 0.97
N GLY A 36 7.38 -5.37 1.68
CA GLY A 36 8.29 -6.22 2.43
C GLY A 36 7.57 -6.95 3.57
N GLY A 37 8.20 -7.99 4.11
CA GLY A 37 7.70 -8.69 5.29
C GLY A 37 7.57 -7.76 6.50
N THR A 38 6.73 -8.12 7.47
CA THR A 38 6.48 -7.28 8.65
C THR A 38 7.70 -7.10 9.55
N ASP A 39 8.69 -7.98 9.43
CA ASP A 39 10.02 -7.85 10.02
C ASP A 39 10.78 -6.61 9.52
N THR A 40 10.44 -6.12 8.33
CA THR A 40 11.03 -4.89 7.75
C THR A 40 10.24 -3.62 8.10
N ALA A 41 9.08 -3.75 8.74
CA ALA A 41 8.20 -2.62 9.00
C ALA A 41 8.69 -1.74 10.17
N ARG A 42 8.36 -0.44 10.08
CA ARG A 42 8.49 0.54 11.17
C ARG A 42 7.14 1.24 11.36
N THR A 43 6.78 1.50 12.61
CA THR A 43 5.53 2.16 12.97
C THR A 43 5.80 3.41 13.81
N LEU A 44 5.32 4.55 13.32
CA LEU A 44 5.35 5.83 14.03
C LEU A 44 3.99 6.13 14.65
N ARG A 45 3.96 6.46 15.95
CA ARG A 45 2.73 6.81 16.68
C ARG A 45 2.95 8.02 17.59
N THR A 46 1.88 8.77 17.87
CA THR A 46 1.95 9.87 18.86
C THR A 46 1.41 9.40 20.19
N VAL A 47 2.22 9.45 21.25
CA VAL A 47 1.85 9.06 22.62
C VAL A 47 2.17 10.23 23.54
N GLY A 48 1.16 10.76 24.24
CA GLY A 48 1.38 11.90 25.14
C GLY A 48 1.89 13.17 24.46
N GLY A 49 1.64 13.35 23.16
CA GLY A 49 2.14 14.49 22.37
C GLY A 49 3.53 14.29 21.77
N GLU A 50 4.19 13.16 22.05
CA GLU A 50 5.51 12.82 21.50
C GLU A 50 5.40 11.77 20.38
N ARG A 51 6.24 11.89 19.35
CA ARG A 51 6.32 10.91 18.26
C ARG A 51 7.29 9.78 18.63
N VAL A 52 6.77 8.56 18.68
CA VAL A 52 7.50 7.34 19.05
C VAL A 52 7.54 6.39 17.85
N ASP A 53 8.74 5.93 17.49
CA ASP A 53 8.99 5.01 16.37
C ASP A 53 9.39 3.62 16.88
N THR A 54 8.72 2.58 16.39
CA THR A 54 8.88 1.19 16.84
C THR A 54 9.10 0.26 15.65
N ALA A 55 9.92 -0.79 15.83
CA ALA A 55 10.03 -1.88 14.86
C ALA A 55 8.74 -2.70 14.82
N GLY A 56 8.41 -3.23 13.66
CA GLY A 56 7.23 -4.06 13.44
C GLY A 56 6.04 -3.29 12.85
N PRO A 57 4.99 -4.05 12.45
CA PRO A 57 3.80 -3.51 11.82
C PRO A 57 2.94 -2.71 12.81
N TYR A 58 1.97 -1.96 12.29
CA TYR A 58 1.04 -1.19 13.14
C TYR A 58 0.21 -2.10 14.06
N ALA A 59 -0.30 -3.20 13.50
CA ALA A 59 -1.10 -4.18 14.20
C ALA A 59 -0.43 -5.56 14.09
N GLU A 60 -0.36 -6.28 15.21
CA GLU A 60 0.02 -7.68 15.25
C GLU A 60 -1.20 -8.51 14.86
N THR A 61 -1.24 -8.97 13.61
CA THR A 61 -2.38 -9.71 13.04
C THR A 61 -1.95 -11.09 12.55
N VAL A 62 -2.91 -12.02 12.47
CA VAL A 62 -2.65 -13.37 11.92
C VAL A 62 -2.36 -13.30 10.42
N GLU A 63 -2.99 -12.36 9.72
CA GLU A 63 -2.80 -12.11 8.29
C GLU A 63 -2.18 -10.73 8.08
N HIS A 64 -1.17 -10.65 7.22
CA HIS A 64 -0.46 -9.41 6.92
C HIS A 64 -0.68 -8.97 5.47
N LEU A 65 -0.66 -7.66 5.24
CA LEU A 65 -0.78 -7.10 3.89
C LEU A 65 0.53 -7.26 3.12
N GLY A 66 0.53 -8.12 2.10
CA GLY A 66 1.71 -8.37 1.26
C GLY A 66 1.87 -7.42 0.06
N GLY A 67 0.86 -6.62 -0.27
CA GLY A 67 0.86 -5.76 -1.44
C GLY A 67 -0.48 -5.06 -1.67
N PHE A 68 -0.53 -4.15 -2.63
CA PHE A 68 -1.76 -3.47 -3.02
C PHE A 68 -1.76 -3.09 -4.49
N TYR A 69 -2.95 -2.85 -5.03
CA TYR A 69 -3.18 -2.22 -6.32
C TYR A 69 -4.08 -1.00 -6.14
N VAL A 70 -3.83 0.04 -6.92
CA VAL A 70 -4.74 1.17 -7.11
C VAL A 70 -5.27 1.07 -8.52
N VAL A 71 -6.59 0.98 -8.67
CA VAL A 71 -7.27 0.80 -9.96
C VAL A 71 -8.36 1.85 -10.11
N ASP A 72 -8.56 2.32 -11.34
CA ASP A 72 -9.65 3.24 -11.70
C ASP A 72 -10.80 2.45 -12.33
N LEU A 73 -11.81 2.16 -11.51
CA LEU A 73 -12.96 1.36 -11.89
C LEU A 73 -14.27 2.12 -11.65
N PRO A 74 -15.33 1.84 -12.43
CA PRO A 74 -16.61 2.50 -12.26
C PRO A 74 -17.26 2.26 -10.89
N SER A 75 -17.00 1.09 -10.28
CA SER A 75 -17.55 0.72 -8.98
C SER A 75 -16.71 -0.31 -8.23
N VAL A 76 -17.02 -0.48 -6.94
CA VAL A 76 -16.46 -1.58 -6.12
C VAL A 76 -16.86 -2.95 -6.65
N ALA A 77 -18.06 -3.08 -7.22
CA ALA A 77 -18.53 -4.34 -7.79
C ALA A 77 -17.64 -4.77 -8.96
N ASP A 78 -17.24 -3.84 -9.83
CA ASP A 78 -16.27 -4.11 -10.90
C ASP A 78 -14.91 -4.54 -10.34
N GLY A 79 -14.49 -3.96 -9.20
CA GLY A 79 -13.28 -4.36 -8.48
C GLY A 79 -13.35 -5.76 -7.91
N ILE A 80 -14.52 -6.18 -7.40
CA ILE A 80 -14.75 -7.55 -6.94
C ILE A 80 -14.66 -8.53 -8.12
N GLU A 81 -15.29 -8.23 -9.25
CA GLU A 81 -15.23 -9.09 -10.43
C GLU A 81 -13.79 -9.21 -10.97
N LEU A 82 -13.02 -8.13 -10.93
CA LEU A 82 -11.60 -8.17 -11.27
C LEU A 82 -10.79 -9.04 -10.28
N ALA A 83 -11.06 -8.92 -8.98
CA ALA A 83 -10.37 -9.68 -7.95
C ALA A 83 -10.60 -11.20 -8.08
N ARG A 84 -11.74 -11.64 -8.65
CA ARG A 84 -12.01 -13.06 -8.94
C ARG A 84 -11.05 -13.70 -9.96
N LEU A 85 -10.30 -12.89 -10.70
CA LEU A 85 -9.29 -13.40 -11.65
C LEU A 85 -7.97 -13.75 -10.97
N LEU A 86 -7.78 -13.37 -9.71
CA LEU A 86 -6.59 -13.69 -8.93
C LEU A 86 -6.64 -15.14 -8.41
N PRO A 87 -5.49 -15.72 -8.03
CA PRO A 87 -5.46 -17.02 -7.40
C PRO A 87 -6.41 -17.10 -6.19
N ASP A 88 -7.14 -18.21 -6.08
CA ASP A 88 -8.19 -18.45 -5.08
C ASP A 88 -7.71 -18.47 -3.62
N HIS A 89 -6.42 -18.70 -3.40
CA HIS A 89 -5.78 -18.65 -2.08
C HIS A 89 -5.37 -17.23 -1.67
N TYR A 90 -5.60 -16.21 -2.51
CA TYR A 90 -5.40 -14.82 -2.11
C TYR A 90 -6.63 -14.29 -1.39
N THR A 91 -6.40 -13.68 -0.22
CA THR A 91 -7.39 -12.85 0.45
C THR A 91 -7.25 -11.43 -0.07
N VAL A 92 -8.31 -10.88 -0.68
CA VAL A 92 -8.31 -9.53 -1.29
C VAL A 92 -9.41 -8.68 -0.69
N GLU A 93 -9.04 -7.53 -0.12
CA GLU A 93 -9.97 -6.49 0.34
C GLU A 93 -10.09 -5.40 -0.72
N VAL A 94 -11.30 -5.15 -1.24
CA VAL A 94 -11.58 -4.07 -2.20
C VAL A 94 -12.22 -2.90 -1.48
N ARG A 95 -11.57 -1.72 -1.55
CA ARG A 95 -12.02 -0.50 -0.86
C ARG A 95 -12.05 0.70 -1.81
N PRO A 96 -13.04 1.59 -1.71
CA PRO A 96 -12.96 2.91 -2.32
C PRO A 96 -11.81 3.72 -1.73
N ILE A 97 -11.11 4.47 -2.58
CA ILE A 97 -10.22 5.54 -2.12
C ILE A 97 -11.08 6.78 -1.89
N VAL A 98 -11.00 7.34 -0.68
CA VAL A 98 -11.70 8.57 -0.32
C VAL A 98 -10.77 9.77 -0.50
N GLY A 99 -11.31 10.88 -0.99
CA GLY A 99 -10.60 12.15 -1.00
C GLY A 99 -10.37 12.64 0.43
N VAL A 100 -9.14 13.01 0.76
CA VAL A 100 -8.82 13.64 2.04
C VAL A 100 -8.75 15.14 1.80
N GLU A 101 -9.59 15.89 2.51
CA GLU A 101 -9.59 17.36 2.42
C GLU A 101 -8.22 17.92 2.81
N GLY A 102 -7.66 18.79 1.95
CA GLY A 102 -6.34 19.39 2.17
C GLY A 102 -5.14 18.49 1.87
N TYR A 103 -5.33 17.25 1.41
CA TYR A 103 -4.23 16.42 0.92
C TYR A 103 -4.00 16.64 -0.57
N GLU A 104 -2.95 17.36 -0.91
CA GLU A 104 -2.44 17.46 -2.27
C GLU A 104 -1.25 16.51 -2.41
N ALA A 105 -1.33 15.54 -3.33
CA ALA A 105 -0.27 14.57 -3.50
C ALA A 105 1.03 15.30 -3.89
N PRO A 106 2.17 15.02 -3.22
CA PRO A 106 3.43 15.66 -3.58
C PRO A 106 3.79 15.34 -5.03
N SER A 107 4.12 16.40 -5.78
CA SER A 107 4.46 16.38 -7.21
C SER A 107 5.76 15.63 -7.51
#